data_AF-A0A653SCA0-F1
#
_entry.id   AF-A0A653SCA0-F1
#
_cell.length_a   1.000
_cell.length_b   1.000
_cell.length_c   1.000
_cell.angle_alpha   90.00
_cell.angle_beta   90.00
_cell.angle_gamma   90.00
#
_symmetry.space_group_name_H-M   'P 1'
#
loop_
_entity.id
_entity.type
_entity.pdbx_description
1 polymer ?
#
loop_
_entity_poly.entity_id
_entity_poly.type
_entity_poly.pdbx_seq_one_letter_code
_entity_poly.pdbx_strand_id
1 'polypeptide(L)'
;MLSVSLSIATAKASTPDDHYVLTAAVVQKLKAANKAIEQADLPEDTPAQEKEDDKYRVKGELPVERFILSIERRPQAKALVLKHGFTPKEFGLATYALLDASMHLTYESMASKADVAKQYAKLTKEQQANISLLRKLGPAAYASH
;
A
#
# COMPACT_ATOMS: atom_id res chain seq x y z
N MET A 1 21.42 -34.76 30.90
CA MET A 1 21.61 -33.72 29.87
C MET A 1 20.23 -33.25 29.43
N LEU A 2 19.82 -32.03 29.80
CA LEU A 2 18.55 -31.43 29.37
C LEU A 2 18.79 -30.74 28.02
N SER A 3 18.16 -31.22 26.96
CA SER A 3 18.15 -30.53 25.66
C SER A 3 17.07 -29.46 25.68
N VAL A 4 17.48 -28.20 25.58
CA VAL A 4 16.57 -27.07 25.32
C VAL A 4 16.42 -26.96 23.80
N SER A 5 15.29 -27.40 23.28
CA SER A 5 14.90 -27.13 21.89
C SER A 5 14.33 -25.71 21.80
N LEU A 6 15.16 -24.77 21.35
CA LEU A 6 14.75 -23.41 21.05
C LEU A 6 14.07 -23.39 19.67
N SER A 7 12.74 -23.47 19.64
CA SER A 7 11.96 -23.21 18.43
C SER A 7 12.02 -21.73 18.11
N ILE A 8 12.86 -21.35 17.14
CA ILE A 8 12.87 -20.00 16.58
C ILE A 8 11.59 -19.86 15.74
N ALA A 9 10.55 -19.27 16.34
CA ALA A 9 9.43 -18.75 15.58
C ALA A 9 9.96 -17.63 14.68
N THR A 10 9.99 -17.86 13.37
CA THR A 10 10.27 -16.81 12.39
C THR A 10 9.09 -15.84 12.40
N ALA A 11 9.19 -14.83 13.26
CA ALA A 11 8.34 -13.65 13.15
C ALA A 11 8.54 -13.09 11.73
N LYS A 12 7.47 -13.07 10.93
CA LYS A 12 7.48 -12.32 9.68
C LYS A 12 7.83 -10.88 10.05
N ALA A 13 8.96 -10.40 9.54
CA ALA A 13 9.27 -8.99 9.62
C ALA A 13 8.20 -8.25 8.81
N SER A 14 7.42 -7.43 9.50
CA SER A 14 6.53 -6.45 8.87
C SER A 14 7.33 -5.54 7.94
N THR A 15 6.78 -5.23 6.78
CA THR A 15 7.42 -4.37 5.78
C THR A 15 7.22 -2.89 6.16
N PRO A 16 8.03 -1.95 5.62
CA PRO A 16 7.91 -0.54 5.99
C PRO A 16 6.51 0.08 5.76
N ASP A 17 5.77 -0.45 4.79
CA ASP A 17 4.38 -0.08 4.48
C ASP A 17 3.37 -0.60 5.52
N ASP A 18 3.63 -1.75 6.15
CA ASP A 18 2.80 -2.26 7.27
C ASP A 18 2.78 -1.30 8.47
N HIS A 19 3.71 -0.35 8.53
CA HIS A 19 3.86 0.63 9.61
C HIS A 19 3.47 2.06 9.22
N TYR A 20 3.05 2.31 7.97
CA TYR A 20 2.65 3.64 7.56
C TYR A 20 1.22 3.94 8.05
N VAL A 21 1.05 4.99 8.87
CA VAL A 21 -0.26 5.39 9.40
C VAL A 21 -0.88 6.50 8.53
N LEU A 22 -2.02 6.18 7.93
CA LEU A 22 -2.83 7.13 7.18
C LEU A 22 -3.49 8.15 8.10
N THR A 23 -3.65 9.36 7.58
CA THR A 23 -4.53 10.39 8.14
C THR A 23 -5.55 10.81 7.09
N ALA A 24 -6.67 11.40 7.52
CA ALA A 24 -7.68 11.91 6.57
C ALA A 24 -7.07 12.90 5.57
N ALA A 25 -6.14 13.75 6.02
CA ALA A 25 -5.42 14.69 5.17
C ALA A 25 -4.53 13.97 4.14
N VAL A 26 -3.82 12.91 4.55
CA VAL A 26 -3.02 12.09 3.62
C VAL A 26 -3.90 11.43 2.57
N VAL A 27 -5.05 10.85 2.96
CA VAL A 27 -5.98 10.23 2.02
C VAL A 27 -6.51 11.24 0.99
N GLN A 28 -6.88 12.45 1.43
CA GLN A 28 -7.32 13.51 0.52
C GLN A 28 -6.22 13.97 -0.44
N LYS A 29 -5.00 14.16 0.07
CA LYS A 29 -3.84 14.51 -0.77
C LYS A 29 -3.54 13.42 -1.78
N LEU A 30 -3.59 12.15 -1.37
CA LEU A 30 -3.34 11.01 -2.25
C LEU A 30 -4.35 10.96 -3.39
N LYS A 31 -5.63 11.16 -3.10
CA LYS A 31 -6.68 11.22 -4.13
C LYS A 31 -6.44 12.35 -5.13
N ALA A 32 -6.01 13.53 -4.66
CA ALA A 32 -5.67 14.65 -5.54
C ALA A 32 -4.45 14.35 -6.41
N ALA A 33 -3.41 13.74 -5.83
CA ALA A 33 -2.19 13.37 -6.55
C ALA A 33 -2.47 12.29 -7.60
N ASN A 34 -3.22 11.23 -7.27
CA ASN A 34 -3.61 10.18 -8.21
C ASN A 34 -4.41 10.76 -9.39
N LYS A 35 -5.41 11.60 -9.11
CA LYS A 35 -6.18 12.26 -10.16
C LYS A 35 -5.30 13.13 -11.07
N ALA A 36 -4.34 13.86 -10.50
CA ALA A 36 -3.42 14.68 -11.29
C ALA A 36 -2.48 13.83 -12.16
N ILE A 37 -2.05 12.66 -11.67
CA ILE A 37 -1.24 11.70 -12.42
C ILE A 37 -2.06 11.07 -13.56
N GLU A 38 -3.29 10.64 -13.29
CA GLU A 38 -4.22 10.11 -14.31
C GLU A 38 -4.50 11.14 -15.42
N GLN A 39 -4.71 12.40 -15.05
CA GLN A 39 -4.98 13.48 -16.00
C GLN A 39 -3.76 13.91 -16.81
N ALA A 40 -2.55 13.60 -16.35
CA ALA A 40 -1.33 14.02 -17.01
C ALA A 40 -0.98 13.17 -18.25
N ASP A 41 -1.76 12.11 -18.52
CA ASP A 41 -1.58 11.19 -19.66
C ASP A 41 -0.10 10.85 -19.86
N LEU A 42 0.55 10.50 -18.75
CA LEU A 42 1.99 10.27 -18.74
C LEU A 42 2.28 9.10 -19.69
N PRO A 43 3.23 9.24 -20.63
CA PRO A 43 3.53 8.17 -21.57
C PRO A 43 3.83 6.89 -20.80
N GLU A 44 3.09 5.83 -21.09
CA GLU A 44 3.47 4.49 -20.64
C GLU A 44 4.87 4.23 -21.16
N ASP A 45 5.78 3.84 -20.27
CA ASP A 45 7.13 3.47 -20.69
C ASP A 45 7.00 2.38 -21.75
N THR A 46 7.36 2.70 -23.00
CA THR A 46 7.47 1.68 -24.05
C THR A 46 8.40 0.59 -23.53
N PRO A 47 8.03 -0.71 -23.62
CA PRO A 47 8.70 -1.80 -22.92
C PRO A 47 10.04 -2.16 -23.59
N ALA A 48 10.98 -1.23 -23.61
CA ALA A 48 12.38 -1.54 -23.75
C ALA A 48 12.90 -1.91 -22.35
N GLN A 49 12.70 -3.17 -21.96
CA GLN A 49 13.31 -3.89 -20.82
C GLN A 49 12.50 -4.13 -19.53
N GLU A 50 11.18 -4.33 -19.58
CA GLU A 50 10.42 -4.92 -18.46
C GLU A 50 10.10 -6.40 -18.70
N LYS A 51 11.14 -7.24 -18.88
CA LYS A 51 11.01 -8.72 -18.79
C LYS A 51 11.28 -9.23 -17.37
N GLU A 52 11.32 -8.34 -16.38
CA GLU A 52 11.82 -8.64 -15.04
C GLU A 52 10.80 -8.42 -13.92
N ASP A 53 9.66 -7.80 -14.20
CA ASP A 53 8.65 -7.48 -13.17
C ASP A 53 8.02 -8.71 -12.51
N ASP A 54 7.87 -9.82 -13.24
CA ASP A 54 7.37 -11.06 -12.65
C ASP A 54 8.34 -11.69 -11.64
N LYS A 55 9.65 -11.42 -11.75
CA LYS A 55 10.66 -11.96 -10.81
C LYS A 55 10.70 -11.20 -9.49
N TYR A 56 10.13 -9.98 -9.45
CA TYR A 56 10.13 -9.14 -8.27
C TYR A 56 8.80 -9.15 -7.52
N ARG A 57 7.76 -9.75 -8.10
CA ARG A 57 6.48 -9.93 -7.41
C ARG A 57 6.62 -10.92 -6.26
N VAL A 58 6.43 -10.44 -5.04
CA VAL A 58 6.29 -11.32 -3.88
C VAL A 58 4.81 -11.60 -3.72
N LYS A 59 4.38 -12.83 -4.03
CA LYS A 59 2.97 -13.26 -4.01
C LYS A 59 2.03 -12.50 -4.95
N GLY A 60 2.54 -12.05 -6.10
CA GLY A 60 1.73 -11.32 -7.09
C GLY A 60 1.66 -9.81 -6.87
N GLU A 61 2.20 -9.30 -5.76
CA GLU A 61 2.28 -7.87 -5.46
C GLU A 61 3.68 -7.33 -5.78
N LEU A 62 3.74 -6.14 -6.39
CA LEU A 62 4.99 -5.40 -6.52
C LEU A 62 5.43 -4.93 -5.13
N PRO A 63 6.72 -5.05 -4.75
CA PRO A 63 7.20 -4.48 -3.50
C PRO A 63 7.07 -2.95 -3.50
N VAL A 64 6.72 -2.35 -2.36
CA VAL A 64 6.54 -0.89 -2.23
C VAL A 64 7.77 -0.10 -2.69
N GLU A 65 8.98 -0.62 -2.46
CA GLU A 65 10.23 -0.01 -2.90
C GLU A 65 10.34 0.06 -4.43
N ARG A 66 9.83 -0.95 -5.14
CA ARG A 66 9.82 -0.94 -6.62
C ARG A 66 8.87 0.11 -7.15
N PHE A 67 7.72 0.28 -6.52
CA PHE A 67 6.78 1.33 -6.86
C PHE A 67 7.36 2.73 -6.57
N ILE A 68 8.04 2.91 -5.44
CA ILE A 68 8.74 4.17 -5.13
C ILE A 68 9.78 4.48 -6.20
N LEU A 69 10.59 3.49 -6.59
CA LEU A 69 11.61 3.64 -7.62
C LEU A 69 11.02 3.98 -8.99
N SER A 70 9.86 3.44 -9.37
CA SER A 70 9.22 3.75 -10.65
C SER A 70 8.78 5.22 -10.71
N ILE A 71 8.29 5.77 -9.59
CA ILE A 71 7.97 7.20 -9.46
C ILE A 71 9.24 8.04 -9.56
N GLU A 72 10.32 7.66 -8.86
CA GLU A 72 11.58 8.39 -8.86
C GLU A 72 12.23 8.47 -10.24
N ARG A 73 12.07 7.42 -11.05
CA ARG A 73 12.60 7.32 -12.41
C ARG A 73 11.81 8.10 -13.45
N ARG A 74 10.59 8.52 -13.13
CA ARG A 74 9.71 9.29 -14.03
C ARG A 74 9.69 10.76 -13.59
N PRO A 75 10.45 11.68 -14.22
CA PRO A 75 10.53 13.07 -13.77
C PRO A 75 9.18 13.77 -13.70
N GLN A 76 8.28 13.47 -14.64
CA GLN A 76 6.93 14.03 -14.68
C GLN A 76 6.06 13.51 -13.53
N ALA A 77 6.05 12.20 -13.28
CA ALA A 77 5.34 11.60 -12.14
C ALA A 77 5.89 12.13 -10.81
N LYS A 78 7.22 12.16 -10.65
CA LYS A 78 7.89 12.73 -9.48
C LYS A 78 7.50 14.18 -9.25
N ALA A 79 7.47 15.01 -10.30
CA ALA A 79 7.08 16.41 -10.20
C ALA A 79 5.62 16.57 -9.75
N LEU A 80 4.70 15.73 -10.23
CA LEU A 80 3.30 15.74 -9.79
C LEU A 80 3.17 15.33 -8.32
N VAL A 81 3.82 14.25 -7.90
CA VAL A 81 3.84 13.80 -6.50
C VAL A 81 4.37 14.90 -5.58
N LEU A 82 5.48 15.55 -5.95
CA LEU A 82 6.05 16.67 -5.21
C LEU A 82 5.12 17.89 -5.16
N LYS A 83 4.45 18.23 -6.27
CA LYS A 83 3.49 19.33 -6.34
C LYS A 83 2.32 19.14 -5.37
N HIS A 84 1.94 17.90 -5.08
CA HIS A 84 0.89 17.56 -4.10
C HIS A 84 1.40 17.39 -2.66
N GLY A 85 2.68 17.71 -2.42
CA GLY A 85 3.27 17.75 -1.08
C GLY A 85 3.67 16.37 -0.55
N PHE A 86 4.03 15.45 -1.44
CA PHE A 86 4.61 14.16 -1.09
C PHE A 86 6.03 14.04 -1.63
N THR A 87 6.90 13.37 -0.88
CA THR A 87 8.05 12.68 -1.49
C THR A 87 7.60 11.40 -2.20
N PRO A 88 8.36 10.87 -3.18
CA PRO A 88 8.06 9.58 -3.81
C PRO A 88 7.89 8.44 -2.80
N LYS A 89 8.73 8.43 -1.75
CA LYS A 89 8.65 7.47 -0.65
C LYS A 89 7.34 7.58 0.12
N GLU A 90 6.95 8.77 0.56
CA GLU A 90 5.70 8.97 1.30
C GLU A 90 4.48 8.63 0.45
N PHE A 91 4.49 9.01 -0.82
CA PHE A 91 3.42 8.66 -1.75
C PHE A 91 3.30 7.15 -1.95
N GLY A 92 4.42 6.45 -2.13
CA GLY A 92 4.45 5.00 -2.25
C GLY A 92 3.90 4.29 -1.02
N LEU A 93 4.42 4.63 0.17
CA LEU A 93 3.96 4.06 1.44
C LEU A 93 2.48 4.36 1.70
N ALA A 94 2.03 5.59 1.45
CA ALA A 94 0.62 5.97 1.61
C ALA A 94 -0.29 5.23 0.62
N THR A 95 0.17 5.01 -0.62
CA THR A 95 -0.58 4.25 -1.63
C THR A 95 -0.77 2.80 -1.20
N TYR A 96 0.30 2.13 -0.73
CA TYR A 96 0.23 0.74 -0.27
C TYR A 96 -0.63 0.61 0.99
N ALA A 97 -0.46 1.52 1.96
CA ALA A 97 -1.30 1.54 3.15
C ALA A 97 -2.79 1.75 2.83
N LEU A 98 -3.11 2.59 1.83
CA LEU A 98 -4.48 2.78 1.36
C LEU A 98 -5.01 1.52 0.66
N LEU A 99 -4.19 0.91 -0.22
CA LEU A 99 -4.53 -0.31 -0.94
C LEU A 99 -4.82 -1.46 0.04
N ASP A 100 -3.89 -1.77 0.95
CA ASP A 100 -4.04 -2.84 1.95
C ASP A 100 -5.32 -2.68 2.78
N ALA A 101 -5.55 -1.48 3.31
CA ALA A 101 -6.77 -1.18 4.08
C ALA A 101 -8.04 -1.30 3.22
N SER A 102 -8.03 -0.85 1.96
CA SER A 102 -9.17 -0.98 1.05
C SER A 102 -9.46 -2.43 0.63
N MET A 103 -8.41 -3.24 0.42
CA MET A 103 -8.55 -4.67 0.14
C MET A 103 -9.13 -5.40 1.34
N HIS A 104 -8.71 -5.05 2.55
CA HIS A 104 -9.30 -5.62 3.76
C HIS A 104 -10.79 -5.30 3.85
N LEU A 105 -11.20 -4.05 3.62
CA LEU A 105 -12.64 -3.68 3.61
C LEU A 105 -13.43 -4.38 2.49
N THR A 106 -12.81 -4.60 1.34
CA THR A 106 -13.41 -5.39 0.26
C THR A 106 -13.58 -6.85 0.71
N TYR A 107 -12.56 -7.45 1.32
CA TYR A 107 -12.62 -8.79 1.90
C TYR A 107 -13.70 -8.91 2.97
N GLU A 108 -13.89 -7.90 3.82
CA GLU A 108 -14.99 -7.84 4.81
C GLU A 108 -16.36 -8.01 4.18
N SER A 109 -16.56 -7.48 2.98
CA SER A 109 -17.84 -7.58 2.26
C SER A 109 -18.11 -8.98 1.69
N MET A 110 -17.08 -9.82 1.56
CA MET A 110 -17.14 -11.12 0.90
C MET A 110 -16.99 -12.32 1.86
N ALA A 111 -16.38 -12.11 3.03
CA ALA A 111 -16.00 -13.18 3.95
C ALA A 111 -16.92 -13.28 5.17
N SER A 112 -16.81 -14.39 5.91
CA SER A 112 -17.53 -14.56 7.17
C SER A 112 -16.98 -13.61 8.25
N LYS A 113 -17.82 -13.18 9.18
CA LYS A 113 -17.39 -12.33 10.32
C LYS A 113 -16.25 -12.96 11.13
N ALA A 114 -16.25 -14.30 11.25
CA ALA A 114 -15.23 -15.03 11.98
C ALA A 114 -13.86 -14.98 11.26
N ASP A 115 -13.87 -15.14 9.93
CA ASP A 115 -12.64 -15.06 9.13
C ASP A 115 -12.08 -13.64 9.09
N VAL A 116 -12.95 -12.64 8.94
CA VAL A 116 -12.58 -11.23 9.05
C VAL A 116 -11.90 -10.95 10.38
N ALA A 117 -12.52 -11.31 11.50
CA ALA A 117 -11.95 -11.08 12.83
C ALA A 117 -10.59 -11.78 13.00
N LYS A 118 -10.47 -13.01 12.49
CA LYS A 118 -9.22 -13.79 12.51
C LYS A 118 -8.12 -13.13 11.68
N GLN A 119 -8.42 -12.55 10.53
CA GLN A 119 -7.43 -11.84 9.73
C GLN A 119 -7.07 -10.49 10.34
N TYR A 120 -8.06 -9.71 10.76
CA TYR A 120 -7.86 -8.41 11.40
C TYR A 120 -6.95 -8.51 12.64
N ALA A 121 -7.12 -9.56 13.45
CA ALA A 121 -6.30 -9.81 14.64
C ALA A 121 -4.80 -10.09 14.34
N LYS A 122 -4.44 -10.43 13.10
CA LYS A 122 -3.05 -10.67 12.68
C LYS A 122 -2.35 -9.42 12.14
N LEU A 123 -3.11 -8.37 11.86
CA LEU A 123 -2.59 -7.12 11.32
C LEU A 123 -1.83 -6.32 12.38
N THR A 124 -0.91 -5.48 11.95
CA THR A 124 -0.23 -4.50 12.82
C THR A 124 -1.24 -3.48 13.38
N LYS A 125 -0.86 -2.75 14.42
CA LYS A 125 -1.73 -1.71 15.00
C LYS A 125 -1.98 -0.59 14.00
N GLU A 126 -0.99 -0.30 13.17
CA GLU A 126 -1.00 0.71 12.11
C GLU A 126 -1.97 0.32 10.99
N GLN A 127 -1.92 -0.93 10.51
CA GLN A 127 -2.89 -1.47 9.56
C GLN A 127 -4.32 -1.41 10.11
N GLN A 128 -4.53 -1.83 11.37
CA GLN A 128 -5.82 -1.74 12.04
C GLN A 128 -6.32 -0.29 12.15
N ALA A 129 -5.42 0.67 12.42
CA ALA A 129 -5.74 2.09 12.45
C ALA A 129 -6.15 2.62 11.08
N ASN A 130 -5.46 2.21 10.01
CA ASN A 130 -5.78 2.57 8.63
C ASN A 130 -7.16 2.05 8.21
N ILE A 131 -7.45 0.78 8.49
CA ILE A 131 -8.78 0.18 8.23
C ILE A 131 -9.85 0.96 9.00
N SER A 132 -9.62 1.24 10.28
CA SER A 132 -10.55 2.00 11.12
C SER A 132 -10.78 3.42 10.61
N LEU A 133 -9.76 4.07 10.06
CA LEU A 133 -9.89 5.36 9.40
C LEU A 133 -10.77 5.24 8.15
N LEU A 134 -10.52 4.28 7.27
CA LEU A 134 -11.30 4.12 6.04
C LEU A 134 -12.77 3.74 6.31
N ARG A 135 -13.05 2.95 7.36
CA ARG A 135 -14.44 2.72 7.82
C ARG A 135 -15.15 4.03 8.17
N LYS A 136 -14.44 4.99 8.78
CA LYS A 136 -15.00 6.30 9.15
C LYS A 136 -15.17 7.22 7.94
N LEU A 137 -14.22 7.21 7.01
CA LEU A 137 -14.28 8.06 5.81
C LEU A 137 -15.27 7.54 4.76
N GLY A 138 -15.56 6.23 4.78
CA GLY A 138 -16.49 5.57 3.86
C GLY A 138 -15.89 5.28 2.47
N PRO A 139 -16.65 4.58 1.59
CA PRO A 139 -16.14 4.09 0.31
C PRO A 139 -15.60 5.16 -0.64
N ALA A 140 -16.15 6.37 -0.61
CA ALA A 140 -15.70 7.48 -1.47
C ALA A 140 -14.23 7.91 -1.24
N ALA A 141 -13.62 7.45 -0.14
CA ALA A 141 -12.23 7.71 0.20
C ALA A 141 -11.23 6.77 -0.51
N TYR A 142 -11.68 5.60 -0.99
CA TYR A 142 -10.81 4.57 -1.57
C TYR A 142 -11.39 3.90 -2.83
N ALA A 143 -12.65 4.16 -3.20
CA ALA A 143 -13.20 3.77 -4.48
C ALA A 143 -12.75 4.76 -5.57
N SER A 144 -12.08 4.25 -6.61
CA SER A 144 -11.84 5.00 -7.84
C SER A 144 -13.18 5.24 -8.54
N HIS A 145 -13.46 6.50 -8.90
CA HIS A 145 -14.61 6.87 -9.73
C HIS A 145 -14.16 7.09 -11.17
#